data_AF-R0ESX8-F1
#
_entry.id   AF-R0ESX8-F1
#
_cell.length_a   1.000
_cell.length_b   1.000
_cell.length_c   1.000
_cell.angle_alpha   90.00
_cell.angle_beta   90.00
_cell.angle_gamma   90.00
#
_symmetry.space_group_name_H-M   'P 1'
#
loop_
_entity.id
_entity.type
_entity.pdbx_description
1 polymer ?
#
loop_
_entity_poly.entity_id
_entity_poly.type
_entity_poly.pdbx_seq_one_letter_code
_entity_poly.pdbx_strand_id
1 'polypeptide(L)' 'LWFKENCNPYEDEILPAAPAELVTELAWRYVF' A
#
# COMPACT_ATOMS: atom_id res chain seq x y z
N LEU A 1 -4.98 -6.23 4.99
CA LEU A 1 -4.55 -4.84 4.66
C LEU A 1 -3.27 -5.01 3.86
N TRP A 2 -3.27 -4.74 2.56
CA TRP A 2 -2.20 -5.11 1.62
C TRP A 2 -0.78 -4.85 2.18
N PHE A 3 -0.53 -3.67 2.74
CA PHE A 3 0.76 -3.32 3.35
C PHE A 3 1.19 -4.22 4.52
N LYS A 4 0.26 -4.72 5.34
CA LYS A 4 0.58 -5.62 6.46
C LYS A 4 1.05 -7.01 5.99
N GLU A 5 0.60 -7.44 4.82
CA GLU A 5 0.91 -8.76 4.26
C GLU A 5 2.06 -8.71 3.26
N ASN A 6 2.34 -7.54 2.68
CA ASN A 6 3.32 -7.36 1.60
C ASN A 6 4.50 -6.45 1.99
N CYS A 7 4.49 -5.89 3.20
CA CYS A 7 5.60 -5.08 3.70
C CYS A 7 5.96 -5.46 5.14
N ASN A 8 7.24 -5.71 5.38
CA ASN A 8 7.82 -5.82 6.70
C ASN A 8 8.57 -4.52 7.06
N PRO A 9 8.04 -3.66 7.95
CA PRO A 9 8.63 -2.36 8.26
C PRO A 9 10.01 -2.42 8.93
N TYR A 10 10.47 -3.60 9.37
CA TYR A 10 11.76 -3.77 10.04
C TYR A 10 12.80 -4.48 9.18
N GLU A 11 12.37 -5.25 8.19
CA GLU A 11 13.26 -6.05 7.33
C GLU A 11 13.35 -5.51 5.90
N ASP A 12 12.33 -4.76 5.45
CA ASP A 12 12.32 -4.20 4.11
C ASP A 12 13.16 -2.91 4.06
N GLU A 13 14.32 -2.97 3.41
CA GLU A 13 15.13 -1.77 3.11
C GLU A 13 14.42 -0.81 2.15
N ILE A 14 13.58 -1.36 1.25
CA ILE A 14 12.81 -0.61 0.26
C ILE A 14 11.39 -1.16 0.23
N LEU A 15 10.41 -0.28 0.45
CA LEU A 15 9.01 -0.64 0.36
C LEU A 15 8.60 -0.85 -1.10
N PRO A 16 7.90 -1.94 -1.44
CA PRO A 16 7.40 -2.17 -2.78
C PRO A 16 6.34 -1.14 -3.17
N ALA A 17 6.28 -0.82 -4.46
CA ALA A 17 5.23 0.04 -4.99
C ALA A 17 3.86 -0.64 -4.81
N ALA A 18 2.91 0.09 -4.22
CA ALA A 18 1.55 -0.40 -4.08
C ALA A 18 0.86 -0.50 -5.45
N PRO A 19 -0.06 -1.47 -5.64
CA PRO A 19 -0.82 -1.62 -6.88
C PRO A 19 -1.65 -0.36 -7.20
N ALA A 20 -1.65 0.06 -8.46
CA ALA A 20 -2.37 1.26 -8.88
C ALA A 20 -3.89 1.20 -8.59
N GLU A 21 -4.49 0.02 -8.71
CA GLU A 21 -5.91 -0.21 -8.43
C GLU A 21 -6.23 0.04 -6.94
N LEU A 22 -5.39 -0.48 -6.04
CA LEU A 22 -5.52 -0.28 -4.60
C LEU A 22 -5.41 1.20 -4.23
N VAL A 23 -4.42 1.90 -4.80
CA VAL A 23 -4.22 3.34 -4.57
C VAL A 23 -5.43 4.13 -5.04
N THR A 24 -5.98 3.78 -6.22
CA THR A 24 -7.15 4.44 -6.79
C THR A 24 -8.40 4.24 -5.92
N GLU A 25 -8.67 3.00 -5.50
CA GLU A 25 -9.83 2.71 -4.63
C GLU A 25 -9.75 3.45 -3.30
N LEU A 26 -8.58 3.46 -2.65
CA LEU A 26 -8.41 4.14 -1.37
C LEU A 26 -8.49 5.66 -1.52
N ALA A 27 -7.93 6.23 -2.58
CA ALA A 27 -8.05 7.66 -2.86
C ALA A 27 -9.52 8.07 -3.04
N TRP A 28 -10.31 7.26 -3.77
CA TRP A 28 -11.73 7.53 -3.97
C TRP A 28 -12.55 7.44 -2.68
N ARG A 29 -12.20 6.54 -1.76
CA ARG A 29 -12.97 6.33 -0.52
C ARG A 29 -12.60 7.27 0.62
N TYR A 30 -11.37 7.78 0.64
CA TYR A 30 -10.80 8.44 1.81
C TYR A 30 -10.16 9.80 1.53
N VAL A 31 -9.92 10.17 0.26
CA VAL A 31 -9.28 11.45 -0.10
C VAL A 31 -10.27 12.41 -0.77
N PHE A 32 -11.14 11.90 -1.64
CA PHE A 32 -12.28 12.63 -2.20
C PHE A 32 -13.48 12.64 -1.23
#